data_AF-A0AA96I486-F1
#
_entry.id   AF-A0AA96I486-F1
#
_cell.length_a   1.000
_cell.length_b   1.000
_cell.length_c   1.000
_cell.angle_alpha   90.00
_cell.angle_beta   90.00
_cell.angle_gamma   90.00
#
_symmetry.space_group_name_H-M   'P 1'
#
loop_
_entity.id
_entity.type
_entity.pdbx_description
1 polymer ?
#
loop_
_entity_poly.entity_id
_entity_poly.type
_entity_poly.pdbx_seq_one_letter_code
_entity_poly.pdbx_strand_id
1 'polypeptide(L)'
;MLKPNFIKIQNFINIILKKKELSYEKSKSLITQFQVLNNINPDETEENQKTLIRDFLKNTFGYKINTSGDIDWAIFNELNKVEVIIEVKRIKNESEMISKENFLKKAFFETILYFMRERNQGNIDLKHIIITNVHNWFIIDASEYERIFWSNKTFRKNSWIGIIKEH
;
A
#
# COMPACT_ATOMS: atom_id res chain seq x y z
N MET A 1 4.10 -1.25 -22.73
CA MET A 1 3.41 -0.30 -21.83
C MET A 1 2.94 -1.09 -20.62
N LEU A 2 3.46 -0.79 -19.42
CA LEU A 2 3.03 -1.45 -18.17
C LEU A 2 1.54 -1.12 -17.94
N LYS A 3 0.70 -2.14 -17.81
CA LYS A 3 -0.70 -1.99 -17.38
C LYS A 3 -0.87 -2.77 -16.08
N PRO A 4 -0.67 -2.14 -14.92
CA PRO A 4 -0.97 -2.78 -13.65
C PRO A 4 -2.45 -3.15 -13.60
N ASN A 5 -2.76 -4.30 -13.00
CA ASN A 5 -4.13 -4.80 -12.93
C ASN A 5 -4.84 -4.15 -11.73
N PHE A 6 -5.59 -3.08 -11.97
CA PHE A 6 -6.27 -2.35 -10.90
C PHE A 6 -7.56 -3.08 -10.47
N ILE A 7 -7.57 -3.63 -9.25
CA ILE A 7 -8.76 -4.24 -8.66
C ILE A 7 -9.65 -3.12 -8.11
N LYS A 8 -10.86 -2.95 -8.68
CA LYS A 8 -11.87 -2.07 -8.08
C LYS A 8 -12.25 -2.58 -6.69
N ILE A 9 -12.56 -1.69 -5.74
CA ILE A 9 -12.91 -2.07 -4.35
C ILE A 9 -14.07 -3.09 -4.29
N GLN A 10 -15.06 -2.95 -5.19
CA GLN A 10 -16.16 -3.90 -5.36
C GLN A 10 -15.71 -5.32 -5.76
N ASN A 11 -14.61 -5.44 -6.51
CA ASN A 11 -14.03 -6.73 -6.90
C ASN A 11 -13.24 -7.35 -5.74
N PHE A 12 -12.58 -6.53 -4.91
CA PHE A 12 -11.92 -6.98 -3.69
C PHE A 12 -12.92 -7.56 -2.69
N ILE A 13 -14.04 -6.87 -2.47
CA ILE A 13 -15.14 -7.35 -1.62
C ILE A 13 -15.64 -8.70 -2.13
N ASN A 14 -15.96 -8.84 -3.42
CA ASN A 14 -16.44 -10.09 -3.99
C ASN A 14 -15.45 -11.26 -3.83
N ILE A 15 -14.14 -11.01 -3.86
CA ILE A 15 -13.12 -12.05 -3.65
C ILE A 15 -13.08 -12.51 -2.18
N ILE A 16 -13.22 -11.60 -1.23
CA ILE A 16 -13.28 -11.93 0.21
C ILE A 16 -14.56 -12.67 0.55
N LEU A 17 -15.71 -12.18 0.07
CA LEU A 17 -17.03 -12.78 0.31
C LEU A 17 -17.14 -14.19 -0.27
N LYS A 18 -16.47 -14.49 -1.40
CA LYS A 18 -16.51 -15.81 -2.03
C LYS A 18 -15.78 -16.92 -1.26
N LYS A 19 -14.94 -16.60 -0.27
CA LYS A 19 -14.05 -17.59 0.37
C LYS A 19 -14.46 -18.02 1.78
N LYS A 20 -15.45 -17.38 2.42
CA LYS A 20 -15.94 -17.77 3.76
C LYS A 20 -17.37 -17.26 3.99
N GLU A 21 -18.20 -18.07 4.61
CA GLU A 21 -19.50 -17.63 5.15
C GLU A 21 -19.23 -16.57 6.23
N LEU A 22 -19.70 -15.35 6.01
CA LEU A 22 -19.52 -14.24 6.95
C LEU A 22 -20.63 -14.28 7.98
N SER A 23 -20.27 -14.37 9.26
CA SER A 23 -21.24 -14.21 10.34
C SER A 23 -21.89 -12.82 10.28
N TYR A 24 -23.10 -12.72 10.83
CA TYR A 24 -23.82 -11.45 10.94
C TYR A 24 -22.95 -10.37 11.62
N GLU A 25 -22.28 -10.72 12.72
CA GLU A 25 -21.41 -9.79 13.46
C GLU A 25 -20.21 -9.32 12.62
N LYS A 26 -19.56 -10.22 11.86
CA LYS A 26 -18.46 -9.82 10.97
C LYS A 26 -18.96 -8.94 9.83
N SER A 27 -20.14 -9.23 9.30
CA SER A 27 -20.78 -8.42 8.25
C SER A 27 -21.11 -7.02 8.76
N LYS A 28 -21.70 -6.92 9.97
CA LYS A 28 -22.01 -5.65 10.62
C LYS A 28 -20.75 -4.84 10.91
N SER A 29 -19.71 -5.47 11.45
CA SER A 29 -18.41 -4.83 11.68
C SER A 29 -17.81 -4.30 10.37
N LEU A 30 -17.80 -5.11 9.31
CA LEU A 30 -17.29 -4.72 8.00
C LEU A 30 -18.05 -3.51 7.43
N ILE A 31 -19.38 -3.50 7.52
CA ILE A 31 -20.22 -2.38 7.07
C ILE A 31 -19.87 -1.11 7.86
N THR A 32 -19.75 -1.19 9.19
CA THR A 32 -19.37 -0.05 10.03
C THR A 32 -18.00 0.50 9.63
N GLN A 33 -17.01 -0.37 9.42
CA GLN A 33 -15.66 0.02 9.01
C GLN A 33 -15.66 0.71 7.63
N PHE A 34 -16.47 0.23 6.69
CA PHE A 34 -16.64 0.90 5.39
C PHE A 34 -17.35 2.24 5.50
N GLN A 35 -18.34 2.39 6.38
CA GLN A 35 -19.00 3.67 6.62
C GLN A 35 -18.03 4.72 7.17
N VAL A 36 -17.11 4.32 8.05
CA VAL A 36 -16.04 5.21 8.54
C VAL A 36 -15.16 5.69 7.38
N LEU A 37 -14.69 4.79 6.53
CA LEU A 37 -13.86 5.17 5.37
C LEU A 37 -14.62 6.05 4.36
N ASN A 38 -15.89 5.77 4.11
CA ASN A 38 -16.72 6.54 3.17
C ASN A 38 -17.03 7.96 3.67
N ASN A 39 -17.07 8.16 4.99
CA ASN A 39 -17.35 9.44 5.62
C ASN A 39 -16.08 10.17 6.07
N ILE A 40 -14.91 9.82 5.54
CA ILE A 40 -13.69 10.55 5.82
C ILE A 40 -13.85 12.00 5.39
N ASN A 41 -13.59 12.91 6.32
CA ASN A 41 -13.52 14.33 6.05
C ASN A 41 -12.26 14.62 5.19
N PRO A 42 -12.39 15.07 3.93
CA PRO A 42 -11.25 15.32 3.05
C PRO A 42 -10.33 16.44 3.55
N ASP A 43 -10.82 17.29 4.45
CA ASP A 43 -10.08 18.38 5.08
C ASP A 43 -9.23 17.95 6.27
N GLU A 44 -9.35 16.70 6.73
CA GLU A 44 -8.50 16.15 7.78
C GLU A 44 -7.01 16.19 7.41
N THR A 45 -6.18 16.11 8.45
CA THR A 45 -4.73 15.97 8.28
C THR A 45 -4.40 14.65 7.58
N GLU A 46 -3.26 14.63 6.89
CA GLU A 46 -2.76 13.43 6.24
C GLU A 46 -2.55 12.29 7.26
N GLU A 47 -2.05 12.61 8.46
CA GLU A 47 -1.83 11.65 9.54
C GLU A 47 -3.13 11.00 10.06
N ASN A 48 -4.21 11.78 10.15
CA ASN A 48 -5.52 11.25 10.51
C ASN A 48 -6.04 10.29 9.43
N GLN A 49 -5.91 10.67 8.15
CA GLN A 49 -6.32 9.82 7.03
C GLN A 49 -5.51 8.51 6.98
N LYS A 50 -4.19 8.58 7.22
CA LYS A 50 -3.30 7.42 7.41
C LYS A 50 -3.81 6.49 8.51
N THR A 51 -4.11 7.05 9.68
CA THR A 51 -4.57 6.29 10.84
C THR A 51 -5.88 5.53 10.55
N LEU A 52 -6.82 6.15 9.83
CA LEU A 52 -8.08 5.50 9.48
C LEU A 52 -7.90 4.29 8.56
N ILE A 53 -6.95 4.35 7.62
CA ILE A 53 -6.61 3.22 6.76
C ILE A 53 -5.99 2.07 7.56
N ARG A 54 -5.04 2.40 8.46
CA ARG A 54 -4.45 1.41 9.37
C ARG A 54 -5.52 0.73 10.21
N ASP A 55 -6.40 1.51 10.82
CA ASP A 55 -7.43 1.01 11.73
C ASP A 55 -8.47 0.16 10.98
N PHE A 56 -8.87 0.57 9.78
CA PHE A 56 -9.72 -0.24 8.91
C PHE A 56 -9.10 -1.62 8.65
N LEU A 57 -7.84 -1.67 8.22
CA LEU A 57 -7.17 -2.92 7.88
C LEU A 57 -6.96 -3.81 9.11
N LYS A 58 -6.58 -3.22 10.24
CA LYS A 58 -6.40 -3.93 11.52
C LYS A 58 -7.72 -4.48 12.05
N ASN A 59 -8.76 -3.66 12.13
CA ASN A 59 -10.04 -4.04 12.72
C ASN A 59 -10.83 -5.01 11.83
N THR A 60 -10.68 -4.91 10.51
CA THR A 60 -11.41 -5.75 9.56
C THR A 60 -10.74 -7.10 9.33
N PHE A 61 -9.41 -7.10 9.19
CA PHE A 61 -8.67 -8.29 8.74
C PHE A 61 -7.70 -8.85 9.79
N GLY A 62 -7.50 -8.15 10.91
CA GLY A 62 -6.59 -8.59 11.97
C GLY A 62 -5.11 -8.48 11.60
N TYR A 63 -4.76 -7.65 10.61
CA TYR A 63 -3.37 -7.47 10.20
C TYR A 63 -2.52 -6.83 11.30
N LYS A 64 -1.26 -7.28 11.41
CA LYS A 64 -0.23 -6.63 12.21
C LYS A 64 0.35 -5.46 11.41
N ILE A 65 -0.03 -4.23 11.76
CA ILE A 65 0.35 -3.02 11.05
C ILE A 65 1.14 -2.09 11.96
N ASN A 66 2.27 -1.58 11.48
CA ASN A 66 3.07 -0.55 12.15
C ASN A 66 3.88 0.26 11.12
N THR A 67 4.54 1.33 11.54
CA THR A 67 5.54 2.02 10.72
C THR A 67 6.81 1.15 10.55
N SER A 68 7.57 1.38 9.49
CA SER A 68 8.90 0.78 9.27
C SER A 68 9.79 1.76 8.52
N GLY A 69 10.75 2.38 9.22
CA GLY A 69 11.50 3.51 8.66
C GLY A 69 10.54 4.63 8.24
N ASP A 70 10.69 5.10 6.99
CA ASP A 70 9.86 6.17 6.42
C ASP A 70 8.57 5.65 5.74
N ILE A 71 8.28 4.35 5.82
CA ILE A 71 7.04 3.78 5.27
C ILE A 71 5.87 4.21 6.16
N ASP A 72 4.84 4.83 5.56
CA ASP A 72 3.61 5.23 6.26
C ASP A 72 3.05 4.08 7.08
N TRP A 73 2.74 2.94 6.44
CA TRP A 73 2.35 1.71 7.11
C TRP A 73 2.92 0.47 6.45
N ALA A 74 3.28 -0.51 7.27
CA ALA A 74 3.75 -1.82 6.84
C ALA A 74 2.91 -2.91 7.50
N ILE A 75 2.48 -3.92 6.73
CA ILE A 75 1.93 -5.16 7.28
C ILE A 75 3.09 -6.13 7.50
N PHE A 76 3.19 -6.68 8.70
CA PHE A 76 4.23 -7.62 9.08
C PHE A 76 3.73 -9.06 9.08
N ASN A 77 4.57 -9.98 8.62
CA ASN A 77 4.32 -11.41 8.75
C ASN A 77 4.67 -11.92 10.18
N GLU A 78 4.47 -13.21 10.41
CA GLU A 78 4.77 -13.89 11.68
C GLU A 78 6.26 -13.82 12.09
N LEU A 79 7.16 -13.60 11.11
CA LEU A 79 8.60 -13.44 11.34
C LEU A 79 9.01 -11.99 11.59
N ASN A 80 8.05 -11.07 11.79
CA ASN A 80 8.28 -9.63 11.94
C ASN A 80 8.98 -8.96 10.75
N LYS A 81 8.81 -9.50 9.54
CA LYS A 81 9.29 -8.85 8.32
C LYS A 81 8.14 -8.15 7.60
N VAL A 82 8.46 -7.06 6.90
CA VAL A 82 7.50 -6.34 6.08
C VAL A 82 7.04 -7.25 4.94
N GLU A 83 5.75 -7.53 4.90
CA GLU A 83 5.10 -8.34 3.87
C GLU A 83 4.32 -7.45 2.89
N VAL A 84 3.82 -6.31 3.35
CA VAL A 84 3.12 -5.32 2.53
C VAL A 84 3.59 -3.91 2.87
N ILE A 85 3.97 -3.13 1.86
CA ILE A 85 4.22 -1.69 1.97
C ILE A 85 2.91 -0.96 1.66
N ILE A 86 2.53 0.01 2.47
CA ILE A 86 1.35 0.85 2.26
C ILE A 86 1.78 2.31 2.30
N GLU A 87 1.59 3.00 1.18
CA GLU A 87 1.77 4.44 1.03
C GLU A 87 0.39 5.10 0.94
N VAL A 88 0.14 6.11 1.77
CA VAL A 88 -1.15 6.78 1.85
C VAL A 88 -1.00 8.25 1.49
N LYS A 89 -1.69 8.68 0.43
CA LYS A 89 -1.81 10.09 0.09
C LYS A 89 -3.11 10.69 0.60
N ARG A 90 -3.04 11.96 0.97
CA ARG A 90 -4.23 12.74 1.35
C ARG A 90 -5.21 12.79 0.17
N ILE A 91 -6.50 12.70 0.45
CA ILE A 91 -7.57 12.74 -0.57
C ILE A 91 -7.40 13.94 -1.51
N LYS A 92 -7.11 15.13 -0.96
CA LYS A 92 -6.94 16.37 -1.75
C LYS A 92 -5.58 16.50 -2.45
N ASN A 93 -4.62 15.61 -2.19
CA ASN A 93 -3.28 15.68 -2.80
C ASN A 93 -3.20 14.84 -4.10
N GLU A 94 -4.01 15.22 -5.08
CA GLU A 94 -4.05 14.55 -6.38
C GLU A 94 -2.74 14.70 -7.18
N SER A 95 -1.95 15.74 -6.88
CA SER A 95 -0.64 15.94 -7.53
C SER A 95 0.34 14.81 -7.23
N GLU A 96 0.32 14.26 -6.02
CA GLU A 96 1.23 13.20 -5.56
C GLU A 96 0.67 11.78 -5.76
N MET A 97 -0.66 11.66 -5.90
CA MET A 97 -1.37 10.40 -6.05
C MET A 97 -1.30 9.87 -7.48
N ILE A 98 -1.12 8.55 -7.62
CA ILE A 98 -1.15 7.89 -8.93
C ILE A 98 -2.56 7.76 -9.50
N SER A 99 -2.65 7.67 -10.83
CA SER A 99 -3.86 7.31 -11.56
C SER A 99 -3.60 6.14 -12.52
N LYS A 100 -4.66 5.64 -13.17
CA LYS A 100 -4.51 4.59 -14.18
C LYS A 100 -3.78 5.08 -15.42
N GLU A 101 -3.90 6.37 -15.71
CA GLU A 101 -3.31 7.07 -16.84
C GLU A 101 -1.88 7.52 -16.53
N ASN A 102 -1.59 7.88 -15.27
CA ASN A 102 -0.29 8.36 -14.85
C ASN A 102 0.13 7.83 -13.48
N PHE A 103 1.10 6.91 -13.49
CA PHE A 103 1.72 6.35 -12.28
C PHE A 103 3.02 7.06 -11.88
N LEU A 104 3.56 7.99 -12.70
CA LEU A 104 4.82 8.68 -12.42
C LEU A 104 4.60 9.86 -11.46
N LYS A 105 4.20 9.52 -10.24
CA LYS A 105 3.85 10.45 -9.18
C LYS A 105 4.65 10.13 -7.92
N LYS A 106 4.70 11.08 -6.99
CA LYS A 106 5.52 10.97 -5.77
C LYS A 106 5.28 9.66 -5.02
N ALA A 107 4.01 9.28 -4.82
CA ALA A 107 3.64 8.03 -4.14
C ALA A 107 4.29 6.78 -4.76
N PHE A 108 4.40 6.74 -6.10
CA PHE A 108 5.05 5.62 -6.78
C PHE A 108 6.55 5.59 -6.54
N PHE A 109 7.21 6.75 -6.60
CA PHE A 109 8.65 6.85 -6.35
C PHE A 109 9.01 6.53 -4.90
N GLU A 110 8.20 6.97 -3.93
CA GLU A 110 8.33 6.60 -2.51
C GLU A 110 8.23 5.08 -2.33
N THR A 111 7.24 4.42 -2.95
CA THR A 111 7.15 2.97 -2.84
C THR A 111 8.28 2.22 -3.52
N ILE A 112 8.88 2.75 -4.59
CA ILE A 112 10.10 2.18 -5.19
C ILE A 112 11.25 2.26 -4.19
N LEU A 113 11.43 3.43 -3.56
CA LEU A 113 12.46 3.64 -2.55
C LEU A 113 12.32 2.63 -1.41
N TYR A 114 11.12 2.46 -0.87
CA TYR A 114 10.84 1.54 0.23
C TYR A 114 11.08 0.08 -0.16
N PHE A 115 10.60 -0.34 -1.33
CA PHE A 115 10.85 -1.67 -1.84
C PHE A 115 12.34 -1.97 -1.99
N MET A 116 13.11 -1.01 -2.54
CA MET A 116 14.55 -1.16 -2.70
C MET A 116 15.27 -1.25 -1.35
N ARG A 117 14.86 -0.46 -0.35
CA ARG A 117 15.40 -0.53 1.02
C ARG A 117 15.16 -1.90 1.66
N GLU A 118 13.95 -2.43 1.59
CA GLU A 118 13.61 -3.76 2.11
C GLU A 118 14.45 -4.87 1.43
N ARG A 119 14.56 -4.84 0.09
CA ARG A 119 15.38 -5.80 -0.66
C ARG A 119 16.86 -5.71 -0.28
N ASN A 120 17.37 -4.51 -0.05
CA ASN A 120 18.76 -4.29 0.39
C ASN A 120 19.03 -4.87 1.77
N GLN A 121 18.05 -4.82 2.65
CA GLN A 121 18.12 -5.42 3.98
C GLN A 121 17.90 -6.95 3.94
N GLY A 122 17.77 -7.54 2.75
CA GLY A 122 17.59 -8.97 2.56
C GLY A 122 16.16 -9.47 2.79
N ASN A 123 15.18 -8.57 2.89
CA ASN A 123 13.79 -8.98 2.98
C ASN A 123 13.31 -9.48 1.62
N ILE A 124 13.09 -10.79 1.50
CA ILE A 124 12.51 -11.46 0.32
C ILE A 124 11.02 -11.76 0.47
N ASP A 125 10.41 -11.37 1.60
CA ASP A 125 9.06 -11.76 2.00
C ASP A 125 7.99 -10.74 1.59
N LEU A 126 8.37 -9.60 0.98
CA LEU A 126 7.40 -8.66 0.40
C LEU A 126 6.53 -9.35 -0.64
N LYS A 127 5.21 -9.27 -0.42
CA LYS A 127 4.17 -9.77 -1.31
C LYS A 127 3.54 -8.65 -2.12
N HIS A 128 3.16 -7.54 -1.48
CA HIS A 128 2.39 -6.49 -2.14
C HIS A 128 2.86 -5.08 -1.78
N ILE A 129 2.58 -4.13 -2.66
CA ILE A 129 2.69 -2.69 -2.44
C ILE A 129 1.28 -2.12 -2.64
N ILE A 130 0.82 -1.31 -1.68
CA ILE A 130 -0.46 -0.61 -1.72
C ILE A 130 -0.19 0.89 -1.77
N ILE A 131 -0.76 1.56 -2.76
CA ILE A 131 -0.83 3.03 -2.79
C ILE A 131 -2.30 3.41 -2.73
N THR A 132 -2.68 4.25 -1.77
CA THR A 132 -4.09 4.61 -1.57
C THR A 132 -4.29 6.06 -1.17
N ASN A 133 -5.44 6.63 -1.53
CA ASN A 133 -5.93 7.88 -0.97
C ASN A 133 -7.33 7.72 -0.37
N VAL A 134 -7.59 6.56 0.25
CA VAL A 134 -8.92 6.10 0.73
C VAL A 134 -9.86 5.71 -0.41
N HIS A 135 -10.05 6.58 -1.40
CA HIS A 135 -11.00 6.36 -2.48
C HIS A 135 -10.46 5.45 -3.58
N ASN A 136 -9.16 5.59 -3.90
CA ASN A 136 -8.51 4.77 -4.91
C ASN A 136 -7.48 3.86 -4.26
N TRP A 137 -7.53 2.57 -4.59
CA TRP A 137 -6.61 1.55 -4.09
C TRP A 137 -5.85 0.94 -5.25
N PHE A 138 -4.54 1.05 -5.19
CA PHE A 138 -3.61 0.50 -6.16
C PHE A 138 -2.79 -0.59 -5.47
N ILE A 139 -3.14 -1.85 -5.74
CA ILE A 139 -2.46 -3.02 -5.14
C ILE A 139 -1.57 -3.63 -6.23
N ILE A 140 -0.27 -3.66 -5.97
CA ILE A 140 0.75 -4.11 -6.91
C ILE A 140 1.45 -5.33 -6.32
N ASP A 141 1.61 -6.38 -7.11
CA ASP A 141 2.41 -7.54 -6.72
C ASP A 141 3.91 -7.14 -6.65
N ALA A 142 4.57 -7.48 -5.55
CA ALA A 142 5.98 -7.17 -5.34
C ALA A 142 6.89 -7.83 -6.40
N SER A 143 6.45 -8.90 -7.05
CA SER A 143 7.15 -9.49 -8.19
C SER A 143 7.26 -8.55 -9.40
N GLU A 144 6.34 -7.59 -9.56
CA GLU A 144 6.47 -6.57 -10.60
C GLU A 144 7.61 -5.60 -10.26
N TYR A 145 7.74 -5.21 -8.99
CA TYR A 145 8.85 -4.37 -8.52
C TYR A 145 10.18 -5.13 -8.61
N GLU A 146 10.16 -6.42 -8.28
CA GLU A 146 11.30 -7.33 -8.44
C GLU A 146 11.78 -7.35 -9.90
N ARG A 147 10.86 -7.55 -10.83
CA ARG A 147 11.15 -7.64 -12.27
C ARG A 147 11.67 -6.33 -12.84
N ILE A 148 11.06 -5.20 -12.46
CA ILE A 148 11.33 -3.89 -13.05
C ILE A 148 12.56 -3.22 -12.42
N PHE A 149 12.67 -3.23 -11.10
CA PHE A 149 13.64 -2.44 -10.35
C PHE A 149 14.78 -3.28 -9.80
N TRP A 150 14.48 -4.39 -9.12
CA TRP A 150 15.51 -5.21 -8.48
C TRP A 150 16.34 -5.99 -9.51
N SER A 151 15.69 -6.68 -10.44
CA SER A 151 16.37 -7.51 -11.43
C SER A 151 17.11 -6.70 -12.49
N ASN A 152 16.74 -5.42 -12.65
CA ASN A 152 17.38 -4.51 -13.58
C ASN A 152 18.71 -3.97 -13.03
N LYS A 153 19.82 -4.58 -13.45
CA LYS A 153 21.18 -4.21 -13.02
C LYS A 153 21.52 -2.74 -13.31
N THR A 154 21.04 -2.18 -14.42
CA THR A 154 21.28 -0.78 -14.79
C THR A 154 20.55 0.15 -13.84
N PHE A 155 19.28 -0.13 -13.56
CA PHE A 155 18.51 0.62 -12.57
C PHE A 155 19.18 0.55 -11.20
N ARG A 156 19.56 -0.64 -10.72
CA ARG A 156 20.30 -0.76 -9.46
C ARG A 156 21.61 0.02 -9.48
N LYS A 157 22.43 -0.06 -10.52
CA LYS A 157 23.70 0.69 -10.51
C LYS A 157 23.50 2.21 -10.48
N ASN A 158 22.49 2.72 -11.18
CA ASN A 158 22.29 4.16 -11.36
C ASN A 158 21.45 4.79 -10.25
N SER A 159 20.44 4.09 -9.73
CA SER A 159 19.56 4.59 -8.67
C SER A 159 20.25 4.61 -7.31
N TRP A 160 21.28 3.80 -7.10
CA TRP A 160 21.95 3.65 -5.81
C TRP A 160 22.99 4.73 -5.49
N ILE A 161 23.51 5.43 -6.50
CA ILE A 161 24.51 6.50 -6.30
C ILE A 161 23.86 7.81 -5.84
N GLY A 162 22.59 8.04 -6.16
CA GLY A 162 21.85 9.25 -5.76
C GLY A 162 21.10 9.12 -4.43
N ILE A 163 20.52 7.95 -4.14
CA ILE A 163 19.58 7.77 -3.02
C ILE A 163 20.28 7.63 -1.65
N ILE A 164 21.56 7.23 -1.63
CA ILE A 164 22.31 7.00 -0.37
C ILE A 164 23.10 8.24 0.08
N LYS A 165 23.18 9.31 -0.74
CA LYS A 165 24.01 10.48 -0.43
C LYS A 165 23.32 11.58 0.40
N GLU A 166 22.07 11.40 0.82
CA GLU A 166 21.34 12.42 1.61
C GLU A 166 21.18 12.10 3.11
N HIS A 167 21.97 11.17 3.67
CA HIS A 167 22.18 11.06 5.12
C HIS A 167 23.67 10.93 5.45
#